data_AF-A0A918TJI5-F1
#
_entry.id   AF-A0A918TJI5-F1
#
_cell.length_a   1.000
_cell.length_b   1.000
_cell.length_c   1.000
_cell.angle_alpha   90.00
_cell.angle_beta   90.00
_cell.angle_gamma   90.00
#
_symmetry.space_group_name_H-M   'P 1'
#
loop_
_entity.id
_entity.type
_entity.pdbx_description
1 polymer ?
#
loop_
_entity_poly.entity_id
_entity_poly.type
_entity_poly.pdbx_seq_one_letter_code
_entity_poly.pdbx_strand_id
1 'polypeptide(L)'
;MDTLAATARGQEGPAPQVWVELPDGQTVTAEFLARIQQPSGEWWCELRLTVWAELHLQGGKVAPEPCEVLFKAPARLVTPIDGTDYSAVPTRRPGPPIHDRLAAEFTGRWSLQPMPTPPGQKPRRILHYENCWLGDQEPTLTLDQARRALVEGAEPCEGCGAERLNELRFPPGQTTT
;
A
#
# COMPACT_ATOMS: atom_id res chain seq x y z
N MET A 1 24.20 -32.18 -1.76
CA MET A 1 23.89 -32.43 -0.34
C MET A 1 24.24 -31.14 0.36
N ASP A 2 23.33 -30.25 0.75
CA ASP A 2 21.96 -30.48 1.18
C ASP A 2 21.00 -29.35 0.77
N THR A 3 19.77 -29.79 0.48
CA THR A 3 18.56 -29.00 0.25
C THR A 3 17.88 -28.73 1.59
N LEU A 4 17.62 -27.47 1.94
CA LEU A 4 16.59 -27.03 2.90
C LEU A 4 16.30 -25.53 2.65
N ALA A 5 15.09 -24.99 2.58
CA ALA A 5 13.74 -25.51 2.43
C ALA A 5 12.89 -24.32 1.97
N ALA A 6 12.27 -24.42 0.80
CA ALA A 6 11.21 -23.51 0.38
C ALA A 6 9.90 -23.97 1.00
N THR A 7 9.18 -23.07 1.70
CA THR A 7 7.70 -22.99 1.85
C THR A 7 7.38 -21.98 2.96
N ALA A 8 6.46 -21.02 2.82
CA ALA A 8 5.28 -20.99 1.98
C ALA A 8 5.18 -19.68 1.15
N ARG A 9 5.26 -19.84 -0.17
CA ARG A 9 4.72 -18.87 -1.13
C ARG A 9 3.21 -19.08 -1.15
N GLY A 10 2.43 -18.03 -0.85
CA GLY A 10 1.01 -18.02 -1.21
C GLY A 10 0.92 -17.91 -2.72
N GLN A 11 0.58 -19.03 -3.37
CA GLN A 11 0.29 -19.23 -4.81
C GLN A 11 0.65 -18.06 -5.77
N GLU A 12 1.81 -18.17 -6.42
CA GLU A 12 2.26 -17.32 -7.52
C GLU A 12 1.57 -17.77 -8.82
N GLY A 13 0.28 -17.44 -8.95
CA GLY A 13 -0.46 -17.40 -10.21
C GLY A 13 -0.82 -15.94 -10.54
N PRO A 14 -1.13 -15.60 -11.80
CA PRO A 14 -1.58 -14.26 -12.14
C PRO A 14 -2.82 -13.91 -11.31
N ALA A 15 -2.87 -12.67 -10.78
CA ALA A 15 -4.03 -12.20 -10.04
C ALA A 15 -5.29 -12.29 -10.93
N PRO A 16 -6.47 -12.66 -10.37
CA PRO A 16 -7.68 -12.83 -11.16
C PRO A 16 -8.09 -11.49 -11.80
N GLN A 17 -8.61 -11.52 -13.02
CA GLN A 17 -8.98 -10.32 -13.75
C GLN A 17 -10.42 -9.89 -13.46
N VAL A 18 -10.70 -8.60 -13.59
CA VAL A 18 -12.04 -7.99 -13.51
C VAL A 18 -12.22 -6.99 -14.65
N TRP A 19 -13.47 -6.70 -15.01
CA TRP A 19 -13.81 -5.55 -15.85
C TRP A 19 -13.88 -4.29 -15.00
N VAL A 20 -13.33 -3.18 -15.50
CA VAL A 20 -13.32 -1.89 -14.81
C VAL A 20 -13.77 -0.79 -15.77
N GLU A 21 -14.76 -0.01 -15.34
CA GLU A 21 -15.20 1.18 -16.06
C GLU A 21 -14.30 2.38 -15.71
N LEU A 22 -13.74 3.00 -16.74
CA LEU A 22 -12.91 4.20 -16.66
C LEU A 22 -13.78 5.47 -16.70
N PRO A 23 -13.26 6.64 -16.28
CA PRO A 23 -14.05 7.88 -16.22
C PRO A 23 -14.65 8.35 -17.55
N ASP A 24 -14.10 7.92 -18.68
CA ASP A 24 -14.61 8.22 -20.02
C ASP A 24 -15.65 7.19 -20.53
N GLY A 25 -16.06 6.25 -19.67
CA GLY A 25 -17.01 5.19 -19.97
C GLY A 25 -16.40 3.98 -20.68
N GLN A 26 -15.09 3.98 -20.97
CA GLN A 26 -14.43 2.79 -21.51
C GLN A 26 -14.38 1.68 -20.45
N THR A 27 -14.41 0.43 -20.91
CA THR A 27 -14.24 -0.73 -20.04
C THR A 27 -12.97 -1.47 -20.41
N VAL A 28 -12.11 -1.74 -19.43
CA VAL A 28 -10.85 -2.48 -19.59
C VAL A 28 -10.80 -3.68 -18.65
N THR A 29 -9.99 -4.69 -18.97
CA THR A 29 -9.63 -5.72 -17.99
C THR A 29 -8.46 -5.23 -17.13
N ALA A 30 -8.54 -5.44 -15.82
CA ALA A 30 -7.45 -5.19 -14.89
C ALA A 30 -7.30 -6.37 -13.93
N GLU A 31 -6.10 -6.55 -13.40
CA GLU A 31 -5.87 -7.52 -12.34
C GLU A 31 -6.44 -7.02 -11.02
N PHE A 32 -7.11 -7.91 -10.28
CA PHE A 32 -7.78 -7.59 -9.03
C PHE A 32 -6.91 -7.96 -7.83
N LEU A 33 -6.32 -6.93 -7.23
CA LEU A 33 -5.29 -7.10 -6.21
C LEU A 33 -5.85 -7.11 -4.78
N ALA A 34 -6.84 -6.28 -4.48
CA ALA A 34 -7.44 -6.25 -3.15
C ALA A 34 -8.85 -5.61 -3.14
N ARG A 35 -9.68 -6.06 -2.20
CA ARG A 35 -10.90 -5.34 -1.76
C ARG A 35 -10.54 -4.43 -0.61
N ILE A 36 -10.93 -3.16 -0.68
CA ILE A 36 -10.64 -2.15 0.33
C ILE A 36 -11.95 -1.57 0.82
N GLN A 37 -12.26 -1.71 2.11
CA GLN A 37 -13.32 -0.94 2.74
C GLN A 37 -12.75 0.38 3.25
N GLN A 38 -13.34 1.50 2.86
CA GLN A 38 -13.03 2.83 3.39
C GLN A 38 -13.62 3.00 4.80
N PRO A 39 -13.14 3.95 5.62
CA PRO A 39 -13.76 4.28 6.90
C PRO A 39 -15.24 4.70 6.78
N SER A 40 -15.64 5.27 5.64
CA SER A 40 -17.05 5.58 5.33
C SER A 40 -17.92 4.33 5.15
N GLY A 41 -17.32 3.15 5.05
CA GLY A 41 -17.96 1.90 4.71
C GLY A 41 -18.02 1.60 3.21
N GLU A 42 -17.64 2.55 2.35
CA GLU A 42 -17.62 2.36 0.89
C GLU A 42 -16.54 1.35 0.49
N TRP A 43 -16.87 0.48 -0.47
CA TRP A 43 -15.93 -0.50 -1.01
C TRP A 43 -15.24 0.02 -2.26
N TRP A 44 -13.93 -0.20 -2.30
CA TRP A 44 -13.03 0.11 -3.39
C TRP A 44 -12.22 -1.14 -3.75
N CYS A 45 -11.70 -1.16 -4.96
CA CYS A 45 -10.84 -2.22 -5.47
C CYS A 45 -9.46 -1.65 -5.78
N GLU A 46 -8.40 -2.32 -5.35
CA GLU A 46 -7.04 -2.08 -5.83
C GLU A 46 -6.80 -2.93 -7.07
N LEU A 47 -6.32 -2.29 -8.12
CA LEU A 47 -6.28 -2.83 -9.47
C LEU A 47 -4.91 -2.56 -10.11
N ARG A 48 -4.50 -3.46 -11.01
CA ARG A 48 -3.32 -3.27 -11.85
C ARG A 48 -3.67 -3.42 -13.32
N LEU A 49 -3.27 -2.43 -14.12
CA LEU A 49 -3.40 -2.43 -15.58
C LEU A 49 -2.01 -2.29 -16.20
N THR A 50 -1.71 -3.10 -17.22
CA THR A 50 -0.50 -2.93 -18.02
C THR A 50 -0.80 -1.98 -19.19
N VAL A 51 -0.05 -0.90 -19.30
CA VAL A 51 -0.14 0.09 -20.38
C VAL A 51 1.21 0.26 -21.07
N TRP A 52 1.26 1.00 -22.17
CA TRP A 52 2.52 1.37 -22.80
C TRP A 52 3.09 2.64 -22.15
N ALA A 53 4.39 2.64 -21.88
CA ALA A 53 5.17 3.80 -21.48
C ALA A 53 6.31 4.06 -22.46
N GLU A 54 6.86 5.28 -22.43
CA GLU A 54 8.05 5.65 -23.19
C GLU A 54 9.32 5.26 -22.44
N LEU A 55 10.11 4.37 -23.04
CA LEU A 55 11.47 4.09 -22.63
C LEU A 55 12.46 4.96 -23.40
N HIS A 56 13.17 5.83 -22.70
CA HIS A 56 14.20 6.69 -23.29
C HIS A 56 15.54 5.97 -23.29
N LEU A 57 15.97 5.55 -24.48
CA LEU A 57 17.21 4.82 -24.72
C LEU A 57 18.37 5.80 -24.96
N GLN A 58 19.61 5.29 -24.83
CA GLN A 58 20.80 6.08 -25.15
C GLN A 58 20.78 6.56 -26.60
N GLY A 59 21.29 7.78 -26.80
CA GLY A 59 21.29 8.44 -28.11
C GLY A 59 19.96 9.09 -28.50
N GLY A 60 19.06 9.32 -27.54
CA GLY A 60 17.81 10.06 -27.76
C GLY A 60 16.72 9.27 -28.48
N LYS A 61 16.83 7.94 -28.53
CA LYS A 61 15.80 7.07 -29.11
C LYS A 61 14.70 6.80 -28.08
N VAL A 62 13.45 6.75 -28.53
CA VAL A 62 12.28 6.38 -27.71
C VAL A 62 11.75 5.04 -28.19
N ALA A 63 11.46 4.13 -27.26
CA ALA A 63 10.83 2.84 -27.53
C ALA A 63 9.62 2.63 -26.60
N PRO A 64 8.58 1.89 -27.03
CA PRO A 64 7.49 1.51 -26.14
C PRO A 64 7.91 0.39 -25.19
N GLU A 65 7.56 0.50 -23.91
CA GLU A 65 7.71 -0.58 -22.93
C GLU A 65 6.41 -0.82 -22.15
N PRO A 66 6.07 -2.07 -21.80
CA PRO A 66 4.97 -2.35 -20.89
C PRO A 66 5.26 -1.76 -19.50
N CYS A 67 4.28 -1.05 -18.93
CA CYS A 67 4.35 -0.42 -17.63
C CYS A 67 3.10 -0.76 -16.80
N GLU A 68 3.31 -1.19 -15.56
CA GLU A 68 2.22 -1.49 -14.64
C GLU A 68 1.72 -0.23 -13.95
N VAL A 69 0.43 0.07 -14.11
CA VAL A 69 -0.26 1.16 -13.41
C VAL A 69 -1.14 0.56 -12.33
N LEU A 70 -0.82 0.89 -11.08
CA LEU A 70 -1.65 0.59 -9.91
C LEU A 70 -2.63 1.74 -9.68
N PHE A 71 -3.90 1.40 -9.51
CA PHE A 71 -4.93 2.39 -9.24
C PHE A 71 -6.06 1.81 -8.39
N LYS A 72 -6.90 2.69 -7.83
CA LYS A 72 -8.06 2.31 -7.03
C LYS A 72 -9.33 2.79 -7.73
N ALA A 73 -10.35 1.95 -7.76
CA ALA A 73 -11.67 2.29 -8.30
C ALA A 73 -12.77 1.95 -7.30
N PRO A 74 -13.89 2.70 -7.24
CA PRO A 74 -15.06 2.31 -6.49
C PRO A 74 -15.55 0.93 -6.94
N ALA A 75 -15.92 0.06 -6.00
CA ALA A 75 -16.34 -1.31 -6.32
C ALA A 75 -17.56 -1.36 -7.27
N ARG A 76 -18.40 -0.31 -7.27
CA ARG A 76 -19.54 -0.18 -8.19
C ARG A 76 -19.14 -0.01 -9.68
N LEU A 77 -17.88 0.31 -9.97
CA LEU A 77 -17.33 0.42 -11.33
C LEU A 77 -16.52 -0.83 -11.72
N VAL A 78 -16.53 -1.87 -10.88
CA VAL A 78 -15.77 -3.10 -11.07
C VAL A 78 -16.73 -4.29 -11.18
N THR A 79 -16.66 -4.99 -12.30
CA THR A 79 -17.52 -6.14 -12.59
C THR A 79 -16.66 -7.41 -12.61
N PRO A 80 -16.97 -8.42 -11.77
CA PRO A 80 -16.33 -9.72 -11.84
C PRO A 80 -16.49 -10.39 -13.22
N ILE A 81 -15.49 -11.17 -13.62
CA ILE A 81 -15.55 -12.04 -14.79
C ILE A 81 -16.12 -13.39 -14.36
N ASP A 82 -17.21 -13.80 -15.01
CA ASP A 82 -17.89 -15.07 -14.71
C ASP A 82 -16.92 -16.27 -14.77
N GLY A 83 -17.06 -17.16 -13.79
CA GLY A 83 -16.23 -18.38 -13.68
C GLY A 83 -14.83 -18.16 -13.11
N THR A 84 -14.43 -16.92 -12.77
CA THR A 84 -13.14 -16.64 -12.14
C THR A 84 -13.24 -16.82 -10.61
N ASP A 85 -12.26 -17.50 -10.00
CA ASP A 85 -12.15 -17.61 -8.55
C ASP A 85 -11.45 -16.38 -7.95
N TYR A 86 -12.14 -15.68 -7.05
CA TYR A 86 -11.64 -14.51 -6.35
C TYR A 86 -11.45 -14.73 -4.85
N SER A 87 -11.52 -15.98 -4.39
CA SER A 87 -11.39 -16.33 -2.96
C SER A 87 -10.02 -15.94 -2.39
N ALA A 88 -8.97 -15.97 -3.21
CA ALA A 88 -7.62 -15.59 -2.84
C ALA A 88 -7.37 -14.07 -2.83
N VAL A 89 -8.30 -13.24 -3.36
CA VAL A 89 -8.13 -11.78 -3.37
C VAL A 89 -8.25 -11.25 -1.94
N PRO A 90 -7.21 -10.61 -1.38
CA PRO A 90 -7.24 -10.11 -0.01
C PRO A 90 -8.33 -9.05 0.19
N THR A 91 -8.86 -9.01 1.41
CA THR A 91 -9.83 -8.00 1.83
C THR A 91 -9.23 -7.17 2.96
N ARG A 92 -8.95 -5.90 2.69
CA ARG A 92 -8.46 -4.91 3.64
C ARG A 92 -9.65 -4.11 4.16
N ARG A 93 -9.76 -4.03 5.48
CA ARG A 93 -10.76 -3.21 6.16
C ARG A 93 -10.03 -2.19 7.03
N PRO A 94 -10.64 -1.04 7.35
CA PRO A 94 -10.12 -0.20 8.41
C PRO A 94 -10.02 -1.09 9.65
N GLY A 95 -8.84 -1.09 10.29
CA GLY A 95 -8.73 -1.68 11.62
C GLY A 95 -9.73 -1.01 12.58
N PRO A 96 -9.97 -1.60 13.76
CA PRO A 96 -10.64 -0.86 14.83
C PRO A 96 -9.93 0.50 14.98
N PRO A 97 -10.66 1.61 15.10
CA PRO A 97 -10.04 2.91 15.09
C PRO A 97 -9.05 2.97 16.27
N ILE A 98 -7.79 3.26 15.95
CA ILE A 98 -6.62 2.97 16.82
C ILE A 98 -6.45 4.06 17.89
N HIS A 99 -7.45 4.95 18.07
CA HIS A 99 -7.41 6.00 19.09
C HIS A 99 -7.42 5.49 20.53
N ASP A 100 -7.58 4.19 20.77
CA ASP A 100 -7.42 3.60 22.11
C ASP A 100 -6.24 2.63 22.22
N ARG A 101 -5.51 2.36 21.13
CA ARG A 101 -4.38 1.44 21.19
C ARG A 101 -3.18 2.14 21.82
N LEU A 102 -2.70 1.63 22.95
CA LEU A 102 -1.49 2.14 23.57
C LEU A 102 -0.31 1.89 22.64
N ALA A 103 0.62 2.84 22.56
CA ALA A 103 1.79 2.69 21.71
C ALA A 103 2.66 1.46 22.07
N ALA A 104 2.56 0.97 23.31
CA ALA A 104 3.19 -0.27 23.78
C ALA A 104 2.63 -1.54 23.11
N GLU A 105 1.47 -1.47 22.47
CA GLU A 105 0.80 -2.60 21.83
C GLU A 105 1.12 -2.75 20.34
N PHE A 106 1.99 -1.88 19.79
CA PHE A 106 2.48 -2.01 18.42
C PHE A 106 3.53 -3.12 18.31
N THR A 107 3.07 -4.38 18.29
CA THR A 107 3.91 -5.57 18.10
C THR A 107 4.03 -5.99 16.64
N GLY A 108 3.34 -5.30 15.73
CA GLY A 108 3.29 -5.61 14.31
C GLY A 108 4.42 -5.03 13.46
N ARG A 109 4.23 -5.14 12.15
CA ARG A 109 5.12 -4.58 11.13
C ARG A 109 4.71 -3.19 10.67
N TRP A 110 5.60 -2.53 9.94
CA TRP A 110 5.41 -1.17 9.46
C TRP A 110 5.83 -1.05 7.99
N SER A 111 5.27 -0.10 7.27
CA SER A 111 5.68 0.23 5.90
C SER A 111 5.97 1.72 5.76
N LEU A 112 6.80 2.08 4.79
CA LEU A 112 7.19 3.47 4.52
C LEU A 112 6.83 3.82 3.08
N GLN A 113 5.77 4.61 2.91
CA GLN A 113 5.27 5.03 1.61
C GLN A 113 6.00 6.29 1.13
N PRO A 114 6.71 6.27 -0.02
CA PRO A 114 7.21 7.48 -0.64
C PRO A 114 6.07 8.28 -1.26
N MET A 115 6.03 9.58 -1.02
CA MET A 115 5.03 10.48 -1.60
C MET A 115 5.60 11.23 -2.82
N PRO A 116 4.80 11.45 -3.87
CA PRO A 116 5.18 12.34 -4.96
C PRO A 116 5.63 13.69 -4.42
N THR A 117 6.87 14.06 -4.72
CA THR A 117 7.51 15.27 -4.20
C THR A 117 7.91 16.15 -5.38
N PRO A 118 7.51 17.44 -5.41
CA PRO A 118 7.92 18.36 -6.47
C PRO A 118 9.45 18.51 -6.56
N PRO A 119 10.01 18.79 -7.75
CA PRO A 119 11.44 19.05 -7.90
C PRO A 119 11.94 20.14 -6.95
N GLY A 120 13.07 19.88 -6.28
CA GLY A 120 13.67 20.83 -5.33
C GLY A 120 13.10 20.77 -3.90
N GLN A 121 12.10 19.93 -3.64
CA GLN A 121 11.60 19.69 -2.27
C GLN A 121 12.17 18.40 -1.67
N LYS A 122 12.23 18.35 -0.33
CA LYS A 122 12.68 17.15 0.39
C LYS A 122 11.66 16.02 0.18
N PRO A 123 12.11 14.80 -0.19
CA PRO A 123 11.23 13.65 -0.35
C PRO A 123 10.38 13.40 0.91
N ARG A 124 9.06 13.42 0.73
CA ARG A 124 8.11 13.10 1.79
C ARG A 124 7.88 11.59 1.84
N ARG A 125 7.84 11.05 3.05
CA ARG A 125 7.63 9.62 3.31
C ARG A 125 6.65 9.49 4.45
N ILE A 126 5.62 8.65 4.29
CA ILE A 126 4.60 8.41 5.30
C ILE A 126 4.81 7.02 5.89
N LEU A 127 4.86 6.92 7.23
CA LEU A 127 5.00 5.66 7.96
C LEU A 127 3.61 5.10 8.30
N HIS A 128 3.40 3.83 7.96
CA HIS A 128 2.15 3.12 8.19
C HIS A 128 2.36 1.88 9.08
N TYR A 129 1.38 1.56 9.90
CA TYR A 129 1.32 0.29 10.63
C TYR A 129 0.70 -0.82 9.75
N GLU A 130 0.99 -2.10 10.00
CA GLU A 130 0.65 -3.25 9.14
C GLU A 130 -0.83 -3.37 8.71
N ASN A 131 -1.76 -2.80 9.46
CA ASN A 131 -3.19 -2.81 9.14
C ASN A 131 -3.68 -1.47 8.54
N CYS A 132 -2.77 -0.60 8.13
CA CYS A 132 -3.12 0.67 7.49
C CYS A 132 -3.67 0.40 6.09
N TRP A 133 -4.91 0.83 5.88
CA TRP A 133 -5.59 0.71 4.59
C TRP A 133 -5.19 1.82 3.59
N LEU A 134 -4.52 2.89 4.07
CA LEU A 134 -4.00 3.98 3.24
C LEU A 134 -2.62 3.67 2.64
N GLY A 135 -1.80 2.88 3.34
CA GLY A 135 -0.46 2.53 2.87
C GLY A 135 -0.52 1.67 1.61
N ASP A 136 0.37 1.94 0.67
CA ASP A 136 0.52 1.18 -0.59
C ASP A 136 1.74 0.25 -0.59
N GLN A 137 2.54 0.27 0.48
CA GLN A 137 3.73 -0.55 0.66
C GLN A 137 3.47 -1.71 1.61
N GLU A 138 4.09 -2.86 1.32
CA GLU A 138 4.07 -4.01 2.22
C GLU A 138 4.75 -3.68 3.56
N PRO A 139 4.15 -4.08 4.70
CA PRO A 139 4.69 -3.81 6.01
C PRO A 139 5.82 -4.79 6.34
N THR A 140 7.04 -4.43 5.94
CA THR A 140 8.25 -5.23 6.14
C THR A 140 9.15 -4.71 7.27
N LEU A 141 8.97 -3.45 7.68
CA LEU A 141 9.80 -2.80 8.70
C LEU A 141 9.47 -3.31 10.11
N THR A 142 10.51 -3.49 10.90
CA THR A 142 10.43 -3.68 12.36
C THR A 142 10.09 -2.38 13.08
N LEU A 143 9.69 -2.47 14.36
CA LEU A 143 9.46 -1.31 15.22
C LEU A 143 10.68 -0.37 15.30
N ASP A 144 11.89 -0.91 15.40
CA ASP A 144 13.10 -0.09 15.49
C ASP A 144 13.43 0.60 14.16
N GLN A 145 13.17 -0.05 13.03
CA GLN A 145 13.28 0.58 11.71
C GLN A 145 12.23 1.68 11.52
N ALA A 146 11.00 1.45 12.00
CA ALA A 146 9.93 2.44 11.99
C ALA A 146 10.29 3.69 12.82
N ARG A 147 10.84 3.49 14.04
CA ARG A 147 11.35 4.58 14.89
C ARG A 147 12.47 5.35 14.20
N ARG A 148 13.41 4.65 13.55
CA ARG A 148 14.49 5.29 12.80
C ARG A 148 13.96 6.14 11.64
N ALA A 149 12.97 5.64 10.91
CA ALA A 149 12.35 6.40 9.83
C ALA A 149 11.74 7.73 10.32
N LEU A 150 11.10 7.74 11.50
CA LEU A 150 10.61 8.98 12.12
C LEU A 150 11.75 9.95 12.45
N VAL A 151 12.88 9.47 12.97
CA VAL A 151 14.08 10.29 13.23
C VAL A 151 14.65 10.90 11.95
N GLU A 152 14.61 10.16 10.84
CA GLU A 152 15.03 10.62 9.51
C GLU A 152 14.01 11.57 8.83
N GLY A 153 12.88 11.82 9.49
CA GLY A 153 11.85 12.77 9.07
C GLY A 153 10.75 12.17 8.21
N ALA A 154 10.42 10.88 8.38
CA ALA A 154 9.14 10.34 7.93
C ALA A 154 7.99 10.93 8.76
N GLU A 155 6.85 11.14 8.11
CA GLU A 155 5.61 11.60 8.74
C GLU A 155 4.78 10.38 9.16
N PRO A 156 4.24 10.31 10.39
CA PRO A 156 3.36 9.21 10.76
C PRO A 156 1.99 9.33 10.09
N CYS A 157 1.42 8.21 9.64
CA CYS A 157 0.05 8.15 9.13
C CYS A 157 -0.98 8.22 10.26
N GLU A 158 -1.73 9.33 10.31
CA GLU A 158 -2.86 9.53 11.23
C GLU A 158 -3.98 8.48 11.05
N GLY A 159 -4.20 8.03 9.80
CA GLY A 159 -5.26 7.06 9.49
C GLY A 159 -5.06 5.67 10.09
N CYS A 160 -3.85 5.34 10.57
CA CYS A 160 -3.56 4.09 11.28
C CYS A 160 -3.02 4.27 12.69
N GLY A 161 -3.06 5.49 13.24
CA GLY A 161 -2.57 5.75 14.59
C GLY A 161 -1.04 5.73 14.72
N ALA A 162 -0.30 5.85 13.61
CA ALA A 162 1.17 5.79 13.63
C ALA A 162 1.80 6.97 14.40
N GLU A 163 1.05 8.04 14.62
CA GLU A 163 1.48 9.21 15.40
C GLU A 163 1.80 8.86 16.85
N ARG A 164 1.15 7.83 17.39
CA ARG A 164 1.42 7.31 18.74
C ARG A 164 2.79 6.66 18.88
N LEU A 165 3.42 6.23 17.78
CA LEU A 165 4.82 5.80 17.83
C LEU A 165 5.75 6.97 18.18
N ASN A 166 5.36 8.20 17.82
CA ASN A 166 6.11 9.41 18.17
C ASN A 166 5.93 9.81 19.63
N GLU A 167 4.80 9.45 20.27
CA GLU A 167 4.57 9.67 21.71
C GLU A 167 5.49 8.80 22.59
N LEU A 168 5.98 7.66 22.08
CA LEU A 168 7.02 6.86 22.76
C LEU A 168 8.41 7.52 22.71
N ARG A 169 8.60 8.59 21.92
CA ARG A 169 9.85 9.35 21.88
C ARG A 169 10.05 10.18 23.15
N PHE A 170 8.96 10.58 23.79
CA PHE A 170 8.95 11.39 25.01
C PHE A 170 7.73 10.98 25.87
N PRO A 171 7.90 10.23 26.97
CA PRO A 171 6.78 9.97 27.87
C PRO A 171 6.18 11.30 28.33
N PRO A 172 4.84 11.39 28.53
CA PRO A 172 4.22 12.63 28.96
C PRO A 172 4.87 13.11 30.26
N GLY A 173 5.47 14.30 30.23
CA GLY A 173 6.11 14.92 31.39
C GLY A 173 7.61 15.21 31.30
N GLN A 174 8.29 15.01 30.16
CA GLN A 174 9.67 15.46 29.98
C GLN A 174 9.78 16.60 28.97
N THR A 175 9.73 17.84 29.47
CA THR A 175 10.19 19.04 28.78
C THR A 175 11.71 19.02 28.70
N THR A 176 12.26 19.08 27.48
CA THR A 176 13.69 19.33 27.26
C THR A 176 14.06 20.70 27.81
N THR A 177 15.00 20.72 28.76
CA THR A 177 15.72 21.93 29.21
C THR A 177 16.85 22.25 28.25
#